data_AF-A0A955DE41-F1
#
_entry.id   AF-A0A955DE41-F1
#
_cell.length_a   1.000
_cell.length_b   1.000
_cell.length_c   1.000
_cell.angle_alpha   90.00
_cell.angle_beta   90.00
_cell.angle_gamma   90.00
#
_symmetry.space_group_name_H-M   'P 1'
#
loop_
_entity.id
_entity.type
_entity.pdbx_description
1 polymer ?
#
loop_
_entity_poly.entity_id
_entity_poly.type
_entity_poly.pdbx_seq_one_letter_code
_entity_poly.pdbx_strand_id
1 'polypeptide(L)'
;MFGLEVRGVSDPECIIAGELVPRVRVIESPKGKEERSMNMKVKALAAVSTMLIAGVASADLTGLYLENKTDAGAEALGLFICNVYAQFDDAGDRALSVGFSDITTSGTFYQHAFGSDFPPNDAFIAAFPELAYDTYLTIGLKTIPVGGVNPIAGDGDFNSGGGQHYTGGWFNSNPNNGAGDPNADGRVLLAQLSVNDGDTITGSMTVFWKDAQSGQAIGTAVDFVHVPAPGALALLGVAGLAGRRRRRA
;
A
#
# COMPACT_ATOMS: atom_id res chain seq x y z
N MET A 1 30.60 -34.52 -44.98
CA MET A 1 30.44 -35.17 -43.67
C MET A 1 28.95 -35.48 -43.52
N PHE A 2 28.60 -36.78 -43.65
CA PHE A 2 27.31 -37.45 -43.42
C PHE A 2 26.05 -36.91 -44.12
N GLY A 3 25.26 -37.67 -44.86
CA GLY A 3 25.21 -39.10 -45.15
C GLY A 3 23.85 -39.36 -45.82
N LEU A 4 23.87 -39.66 -47.13
CA LEU A 4 22.72 -39.94 -47.98
C LEU A 4 22.30 -41.40 -47.74
N GLU A 5 21.05 -41.67 -47.37
CA GLU A 5 20.53 -43.04 -47.36
C GLU A 5 19.42 -43.17 -48.41
N VAL A 6 19.77 -43.85 -49.51
CA VAL A 6 18.85 -44.32 -50.55
C VAL A 6 18.62 -45.80 -50.28
N ARG A 7 17.39 -46.20 -49.97
CA ARG A 7 16.96 -47.60 -50.05
C ARG A 7 16.03 -47.74 -51.25
N GLY A 8 16.46 -48.53 -52.22
CA GLY A 8 15.65 -48.91 -53.38
C GLY A 8 14.94 -50.24 -53.20
N VAL A 9 14.18 -50.57 -54.24
CA VAL A 9 13.64 -51.87 -54.68
C VAL A 9 12.17 -52.12 -54.35
N SER A 10 11.28 -51.88 -55.32
CA SER A 10 10.81 -52.91 -56.27
C SER A 10 9.69 -52.33 -57.13
N ASP A 11 9.92 -52.26 -58.45
CA ASP A 11 8.82 -52.19 -59.43
C ASP A 11 8.29 -53.61 -59.67
N PRO A 12 7.05 -53.74 -60.20
CA PRO A 12 7.02 -54.03 -61.63
C PRO A 12 5.98 -53.20 -62.40
N GLU A 13 6.41 -52.81 -63.60
CA GLU A 13 5.62 -52.67 -64.83
C GLU A 13 4.43 -51.68 -64.84
N CYS A 14 4.56 -50.59 -65.61
CA CYS A 14 3.87 -50.48 -66.92
C CYS A 14 4.33 -49.21 -67.66
N ILE A 15 4.59 -49.40 -68.95
CA ILE A 15 5.01 -48.43 -69.96
C ILE A 15 3.83 -47.49 -70.32
N ILE A 16 4.09 -46.26 -70.77
CA ILE A 16 3.51 -45.56 -71.97
C ILE A 16 3.55 -44.02 -71.76
N ALA A 17 4.09 -43.36 -72.79
CA ALA A 17 4.19 -41.94 -73.14
C ALA A 17 3.20 -40.92 -72.53
N GLY A 18 3.70 -39.70 -72.30
CA GLY A 18 2.90 -38.47 -72.30
C GLY A 18 3.24 -37.50 -71.16
N GLU A 19 3.85 -36.38 -71.53
CA GLU A 19 4.14 -35.21 -70.69
C GLU A 19 2.93 -34.78 -69.82
N LEU A 20 3.11 -34.72 -68.49
CA LEU A 20 2.13 -34.17 -67.55
C LEU A 20 2.80 -33.12 -66.64
N VAL A 21 2.54 -31.86 -66.98
CA VAL A 21 2.90 -30.66 -66.24
C VAL A 21 2.36 -30.73 -64.79
N PRO A 22 3.16 -30.53 -63.73
CA PRO A 22 2.65 -30.58 -62.37
C PRO A 22 1.77 -29.36 -62.07
N ARG A 23 0.45 -29.58 -61.97
CA ARG A 23 -0.51 -28.60 -61.44
C ARG A 23 -0.36 -28.51 -59.92
N VAL A 24 0.27 -27.44 -59.43
CA VAL A 24 0.24 -27.07 -58.00
C VAL A 24 -1.16 -26.62 -57.64
N ARG A 25 -1.88 -27.41 -56.85
CA ARG A 25 -3.20 -27.03 -56.32
C ARG A 25 -2.98 -26.39 -54.95
N VAL A 26 -3.08 -25.07 -54.88
CA VAL A 26 -3.13 -24.33 -53.61
C VAL A 26 -4.47 -24.63 -52.96
N ILE A 27 -4.45 -25.25 -51.78
CA ILE A 27 -5.65 -25.46 -50.96
C ILE A 27 -5.66 -24.32 -49.94
N GLU A 28 -6.52 -23.31 -50.15
CA GLU A 28 -6.77 -22.28 -49.15
C GLU A 28 -7.55 -22.87 -47.97
N SER A 29 -7.02 -22.71 -46.76
CA SER A 29 -7.66 -23.12 -45.51
C SER A 29 -8.80 -22.14 -45.15
N PRO A 30 -9.98 -22.61 -44.72
CA PRO A 30 -11.10 -21.72 -44.46
C PRO A 30 -10.84 -20.84 -43.24
N LYS A 31 -11.16 -19.56 -43.45
CA LYS A 31 -11.11 -18.44 -42.52
C LYS A 31 -12.29 -18.51 -41.55
N GLY A 32 -12.03 -18.29 -40.26
CA GLY A 32 -13.01 -17.79 -39.29
C GLY A 32 -13.59 -18.81 -38.31
N LYS A 33 -13.10 -18.77 -37.07
CA LYS A 33 -13.99 -18.73 -35.88
C LYS A 33 -13.42 -17.70 -34.91
N GLU A 34 -14.25 -16.72 -34.60
CA GLU A 34 -14.00 -15.63 -33.65
C GLU A 34 -13.44 -16.18 -32.33
N GLU A 35 -12.20 -15.83 -32.00
CA GLU A 35 -11.76 -15.85 -30.62
C GLU A 35 -12.47 -14.71 -29.91
N ARG A 36 -13.49 -15.10 -29.14
CA ARG A 36 -14.19 -14.25 -28.20
C ARG A 36 -13.14 -13.63 -27.26
N SER A 37 -12.81 -12.36 -27.51
CA SER A 37 -11.88 -11.56 -26.70
C SER A 37 -12.22 -11.73 -25.22
N MET A 38 -11.38 -12.48 -24.52
CA MET A 38 -11.49 -12.62 -23.08
C MET A 38 -10.90 -11.34 -22.48
N ASN A 39 -11.76 -10.32 -22.31
CA ASN A 39 -11.44 -9.11 -21.55
C ASN A 39 -11.32 -9.48 -20.08
N MET A 40 -10.19 -10.09 -19.72
CA MET A 40 -9.85 -10.36 -18.33
C MET A 40 -9.39 -9.04 -17.72
N LYS A 41 -10.34 -8.29 -17.14
CA LYS A 41 -10.01 -7.21 -16.21
C LYS A 41 -9.41 -7.86 -14.97
N VAL A 42 -8.08 -8.00 -14.96
CA VAL A 42 -7.31 -8.36 -13.77
C VAL A 42 -7.54 -7.25 -12.75
N LYS A 43 -8.47 -7.46 -11.82
CA LYS A 43 -8.55 -6.65 -10.61
C LYS A 43 -7.49 -7.23 -9.67
N ALA A 44 -6.32 -6.59 -9.63
CA ALA A 44 -5.32 -6.88 -8.62
C ALA A 44 -5.96 -6.67 -7.25
N LEU A 45 -5.98 -7.72 -6.43
CA LEU A 45 -6.41 -7.65 -5.04
C LEU A 45 -5.18 -7.25 -4.23
N ALA A 46 -5.11 -5.98 -3.83
CA ALA A 46 -4.06 -5.48 -2.95
C ALA A 46 -4.09 -6.28 -1.63
N ALA A 47 -2.95 -6.85 -1.24
CA ALA A 47 -2.83 -7.55 0.03
C ALA A 47 -2.80 -6.52 1.16
N VAL A 48 -3.85 -6.48 1.98
CA VAL A 48 -3.88 -5.68 3.22
C VAL A 48 -2.97 -6.38 4.23
N SER A 49 -1.74 -5.89 4.37
CA SER A 49 -0.80 -6.35 5.40
C SER A 49 -1.01 -5.51 6.66
N THR A 50 -1.79 -6.03 7.61
CA THR A 50 -1.96 -5.42 8.93
C THR A 50 -0.85 -5.90 9.87
N MET A 51 -0.19 -4.99 10.58
CA MET A 51 0.86 -5.33 11.55
C MET A 51 0.58 -4.63 12.89
N LEU A 52 0.51 -5.42 13.97
CA LEU A 52 0.49 -4.93 15.35
C LEU A 52 1.89 -5.12 15.93
N ILE A 53 2.50 -4.05 16.43
CA ILE A 53 3.83 -4.09 17.04
C ILE A 53 3.64 -3.96 18.55
N ALA A 54 3.94 -5.04 19.28
CA ALA A 54 3.88 -5.06 20.75
C ALA A 54 5.20 -4.56 21.34
N GLY A 55 5.29 -3.27 21.64
CA GLY A 55 6.31 -2.68 22.50
C GLY A 55 5.69 -2.31 23.85
N VAL A 56 6.36 -2.69 24.95
CA VAL A 56 6.00 -2.41 26.37
C VAL A 56 4.52 -2.10 26.62
N ALA A 57 3.69 -3.13 26.75
CA ALA A 57 2.31 -2.93 27.20
C ALA A 57 2.31 -2.26 28.58
N SER A 58 1.86 -1.00 28.65
CA SER A 58 1.21 -0.52 29.86
C SER A 58 -0.17 -1.19 29.91
N ALA A 59 -0.81 -1.27 31.07
CA ALA A 59 -2.10 -1.95 31.21
C ALA A 59 -3.24 -1.33 30.39
N ASP A 60 -2.98 -0.23 29.68
CA ASP A 60 -3.97 0.60 28.98
C ASP A 60 -3.60 0.76 27.48
N LEU A 61 -2.32 1.05 27.18
CA LEU A 61 -1.80 1.12 25.80
C LEU A 61 -1.23 -0.23 25.38
N THR A 62 -1.94 -0.92 24.49
CA THR A 62 -1.54 -2.25 23.99
C THR A 62 -0.41 -2.18 22.94
N GLY A 63 -0.26 -1.04 22.25
CA GLY A 63 0.83 -0.80 21.29
C GLY A 63 0.42 0.06 20.10
N LEU A 64 1.18 -0.06 19.01
CA LEU A 64 0.86 0.59 17.73
C LEU A 64 0.20 -0.38 16.75
N TYR A 65 -0.84 0.11 16.08
CA TYR A 65 -1.53 -0.59 15.01
C TYR A 65 -1.30 0.15 13.68
N LEU A 66 -0.67 -0.52 12.72
CA LEU A 66 -0.36 0.04 11.40
C LEU A 66 -1.36 -0.48 10.38
N GLU A 67 -2.04 0.43 9.70
CA GLU A 67 -3.05 0.11 8.70
C GLU A 67 -2.67 0.68 7.33
N ASN A 68 -2.67 -0.19 6.32
CA ASN A 68 -2.45 0.22 4.93
C ASN A 68 -3.77 0.71 4.35
N LYS A 69 -3.84 1.98 3.95
CA LYS A 69 -5.03 2.54 3.31
C LYS A 69 -5.04 2.16 1.83
N THR A 70 -6.01 1.34 1.45
CA THR A 70 -6.25 0.99 0.05
C THR A 70 -7.12 2.07 -0.59
N ASP A 71 -6.54 2.84 -1.51
CA ASP A 71 -7.25 3.87 -2.27
C ASP A 71 -6.79 3.85 -3.73
N ALA A 72 -7.73 3.66 -4.65
CA ALA A 72 -7.41 3.51 -6.07
C ALA A 72 -6.76 4.77 -6.68
N GLY A 73 -7.05 5.96 -6.14
CA GLY A 73 -6.40 7.20 -6.58
C GLY A 73 -4.96 7.30 -6.08
N ALA A 74 -4.70 6.89 -4.83
CA ALA A 74 -3.33 6.80 -4.30
C ALA A 74 -2.50 5.76 -5.07
N GLU A 75 -3.07 4.58 -5.33
CA GLU A 75 -2.42 3.52 -6.12
C GLU A 75 -2.10 3.98 -7.55
N ALA A 76 -2.98 4.77 -8.17
CA ALA A 76 -2.75 5.34 -9.50
C ALA A 76 -1.59 6.34 -9.52
N LEU A 77 -1.30 6.99 -8.39
CA LEU A 77 -0.13 7.85 -8.19
C LEU A 77 1.12 7.07 -7.76
N GLY A 78 1.02 5.75 -7.57
CA GLY A 78 2.10 4.92 -7.06
C GLY A 78 2.40 5.17 -5.58
N LEU A 79 1.43 5.66 -4.82
CA LEU A 79 1.58 5.96 -3.40
C LEU A 79 1.17 4.76 -2.54
N PHE A 80 1.94 4.57 -1.48
CA PHE A 80 1.63 3.70 -0.37
C PHE A 80 1.32 4.55 0.86
N ILE A 81 0.16 4.30 1.49
CA ILE A 81 -0.32 5.09 2.63
C ILE A 81 -0.46 4.20 3.86
N CYS A 82 0.22 4.58 4.94
CA CYS A 82 0.17 3.94 6.24
C CYS A 82 -0.47 4.86 7.27
N ASN A 83 -1.58 4.44 7.85
CA ASN A 83 -2.14 5.06 9.04
C ASN A 83 -1.54 4.42 10.28
N VAL A 84 -0.95 5.25 11.15
CA VAL A 84 -0.37 4.82 12.42
C VAL A 84 -1.37 5.11 13.53
N TYR A 85 -1.80 4.09 14.25
CA TYR A 85 -2.74 4.20 15.36
C TYR A 85 -2.10 3.81 16.68
N ALA A 86 -2.44 4.52 17.77
CA ALA A 86 -2.33 3.96 19.12
C ALA A 86 -3.53 3.04 19.38
N GLN A 87 -3.27 1.87 19.97
CA GLN A 87 -4.29 0.91 20.37
C GLN A 87 -4.40 0.89 21.90
N PHE A 88 -5.59 1.23 22.40
CA PHE A 88 -5.98 1.15 23.80
C PHE A 88 -6.85 -0.09 24.03
N ASP A 89 -6.86 -0.61 25.25
CA ASP A 89 -7.76 -1.70 25.66
C ASP A 89 -8.98 -1.23 26.47
N ASP A 90 -8.97 0.01 26.98
CA ASP A 90 -10.17 0.71 27.48
C ASP A 90 -10.59 1.86 26.54
N ALA A 91 -11.87 1.86 26.16
CA ALA A 91 -12.46 2.92 25.35
C ALA A 91 -12.61 4.26 26.11
N GLY A 92 -12.47 4.25 27.43
CA GLY A 92 -12.45 5.44 28.28
C GLY A 92 -11.08 6.13 28.32
N ASP A 93 -10.02 5.48 27.84
CA ASP A 93 -8.70 6.10 27.74
C ASP A 93 -8.73 7.20 26.70
N ARG A 94 -7.84 8.19 26.83
CA ARG A 94 -7.77 9.28 25.86
C ARG A 94 -6.36 9.76 25.59
N ALA A 95 -5.95 9.73 24.33
CA ALA A 95 -4.69 10.33 23.92
C ALA A 95 -4.71 11.86 24.16
N LEU A 96 -3.70 12.34 24.89
CA LEU A 96 -3.51 13.75 25.23
C LEU A 96 -2.46 14.40 24.35
N SER A 97 -1.34 13.71 24.14
CA SER A 97 -0.27 14.17 23.27
C SER A 97 0.53 13.02 22.69
N VAL A 98 1.21 13.30 21.59
CA VAL A 98 2.25 12.43 21.05
C VAL A 98 3.48 13.26 20.80
N GLY A 99 4.62 12.78 21.28
CA GLY A 99 5.94 13.29 20.92
C GLY A 99 6.55 12.35 19.88
N PHE A 100 6.61 12.77 18.63
CA PHE A 100 7.26 12.05 17.55
C PHE A 100 8.78 12.27 17.60
N SER A 101 9.52 11.20 17.43
CA SER A 101 10.98 11.19 17.36
C SER A 101 11.40 10.34 16.18
N ASP A 102 12.11 10.94 15.25
CA ASP A 102 12.77 10.22 14.16
C ASP A 102 11.81 9.46 13.23
N ILE A 103 10.70 10.07 12.82
CA ILE A 103 9.90 9.53 11.72
C ILE A 103 10.70 9.67 10.43
N THR A 104 10.96 8.55 9.77
CA THR A 104 11.76 8.47 8.55
C THR A 104 11.18 7.55 7.49
N THR A 105 11.67 7.71 6.25
CA THR A 105 11.37 6.82 5.14
C THR A 105 12.65 6.43 4.38
N SER A 106 12.63 5.36 3.58
CA SER A 106 13.71 5.07 2.63
C SER A 106 13.70 5.98 1.40
N GLY A 107 12.57 6.64 1.13
CA GLY A 107 12.36 7.49 -0.03
C GLY A 107 12.00 8.91 0.36
N THR A 108 10.80 9.38 0.03
CA THR A 108 10.32 10.72 0.43
C THR A 108 8.86 10.65 0.83
N PHE A 109 8.46 11.46 1.82
CA PHE A 109 7.05 11.63 2.13
C PHE A 109 6.35 12.40 1.00
N TYR A 110 5.16 11.93 0.64
CA TYR A 110 4.30 12.65 -0.28
C TYR A 110 3.71 13.87 0.42
N GLN A 111 3.94 15.05 -0.17
CA GLN A 111 3.44 16.33 0.31
C GLN A 111 2.70 17.08 -0.79
N HIS A 112 1.48 17.46 -0.48
CA HIS A 112 0.63 18.23 -1.38
C HIS A 112 0.89 19.72 -1.20
N ALA A 113 0.87 20.48 -2.30
CA ALA A 113 1.18 21.92 -2.29
C ALA A 113 0.22 22.77 -1.44
N PHE A 114 -1.01 22.28 -1.24
CA PHE A 114 -2.02 22.89 -0.36
C PHE A 114 -2.16 22.18 0.99
N GLY A 115 -1.20 21.29 1.28
CA GLY A 115 -1.11 20.50 2.50
C GLY A 115 -0.60 21.26 3.71
N SER A 116 -0.51 20.55 4.84
CA SER A 116 0.14 21.05 6.05
C SER A 116 0.65 19.88 6.89
N ASP A 117 1.41 20.16 7.95
CA ASP A 117 1.78 19.15 8.96
C ASP A 117 0.56 18.55 9.69
N PHE A 118 -0.63 19.13 9.49
CA PHE A 118 -1.89 18.77 10.12
C PHE A 118 -2.91 18.20 9.12
N PRO A 119 -3.95 17.51 9.61
CA PRO A 119 -4.95 16.91 8.73
C PRO A 119 -5.58 17.93 7.77
N PRO A 120 -5.85 17.53 6.53
CA PRO A 120 -6.40 18.43 5.52
C PRO A 120 -7.83 18.88 5.87
N ASN A 121 -8.24 20.01 5.29
CA ASN A 121 -9.62 20.49 5.38
C ASN A 121 -10.50 19.76 4.35
N ASP A 122 -11.63 19.20 4.78
CA ASP A 122 -12.61 18.51 3.93
C ASP A 122 -13.01 19.32 2.69
N ALA A 123 -13.19 20.65 2.85
CA ALA A 123 -13.59 21.52 1.75
C ALA A 123 -12.51 21.63 0.67
N PHE A 124 -11.22 21.52 1.04
CA PHE A 124 -10.12 21.54 0.08
C PHE A 124 -9.90 20.19 -0.58
N ILE A 125 -10.18 19.08 0.11
CA ILE A 125 -10.15 17.75 -0.50
C ILE A 125 -11.17 17.67 -1.66
N ALA A 126 -12.35 18.29 -1.51
CA ALA A 126 -13.34 18.32 -2.58
C ALA A 126 -12.84 19.03 -3.86
N ALA A 127 -11.97 20.04 -3.72
CA ALA A 127 -11.37 20.76 -4.84
C ALA A 127 -10.08 20.08 -5.36
N PHE A 128 -9.32 19.45 -4.47
CA PHE A 128 -8.05 18.79 -4.74
C PHE A 128 -8.05 17.39 -4.08
N PRO A 129 -8.61 16.36 -4.74
CA PRO A 129 -8.76 15.04 -4.13
C PRO A 129 -7.45 14.41 -3.63
N GLU A 130 -6.34 14.72 -4.30
CA GLU A 130 -5.00 14.22 -3.95
C GLU A 130 -4.51 14.73 -2.59
N LEU A 131 -5.06 15.84 -2.09
CA LEU A 131 -4.80 16.34 -0.73
C LEU A 131 -5.21 15.32 0.35
N ALA A 132 -6.12 14.40 0.06
CA ALA A 132 -6.48 13.32 0.99
C ALA A 132 -5.34 12.32 1.24
N TYR A 133 -4.30 12.32 0.41
CA TYR A 133 -3.13 11.47 0.51
C TYR A 133 -1.93 12.19 1.13
N ASP A 134 -2.07 13.47 1.49
CA ASP A 134 -1.03 14.26 2.13
C ASP A 134 -0.51 13.59 3.41
N THR A 135 0.75 13.86 3.74
CA THR A 135 1.37 13.29 4.92
C THR A 135 1.26 14.26 6.09
N TYR A 136 0.62 13.82 7.16
CA TYR A 136 0.33 14.67 8.31
C TYR A 136 0.35 13.92 9.63
N LEU A 137 0.45 14.70 10.70
CA LEU A 137 0.42 14.25 12.08
C LEU A 137 -0.86 14.72 12.76
N THR A 138 -1.37 13.92 13.69
CA THR A 138 -2.69 14.15 14.28
C THR A 138 -2.84 13.43 15.61
N ILE A 139 -3.97 13.67 16.27
CA ILE A 139 -4.52 12.77 17.28
C ILE A 139 -6.02 12.66 17.03
N GLY A 140 -6.44 11.51 16.49
CA GLY A 140 -7.84 11.16 16.25
C GLY A 140 -8.53 11.87 15.07
N LEU A 141 -7.94 12.93 14.52
CA LEU A 141 -8.55 13.67 13.40
C LEU A 141 -8.02 13.19 12.05
N LYS A 142 -8.93 12.83 11.15
CA LYS A 142 -8.61 12.53 9.74
C LYS A 142 -8.65 13.78 8.86
N THR A 143 -9.48 14.74 9.25
CA THR A 143 -9.64 16.04 8.62
C THR A 143 -10.00 17.07 9.67
N ILE A 144 -9.68 18.34 9.40
CA ILE A 144 -10.09 19.44 10.28
C ILE A 144 -11.42 20.00 9.76
N PRO A 145 -12.49 19.98 10.56
CA PRO A 145 -13.75 20.60 10.17
C PRO A 145 -13.56 22.11 9.99
N VAL A 146 -14.31 22.71 9.06
CA VAL A 146 -14.26 24.16 8.80
C VAL A 146 -14.53 24.93 10.10
N GLY A 147 -13.55 25.71 10.57
CA GLY A 147 -13.62 26.48 11.81
C GLY A 147 -13.14 25.75 13.08
N GLY A 148 -12.60 24.52 12.94
CA GLY A 148 -11.95 23.79 14.02
C GLY A 148 -10.65 24.48 14.47
N VAL A 149 -10.41 24.48 15.78
CA VAL A 149 -9.17 25.00 16.36
C VAL A 149 -8.01 24.14 15.86
N ASN A 150 -7.02 24.76 15.22
CA ASN A 150 -5.79 24.08 14.80
C ASN A 150 -5.18 23.38 16.03
N PRO A 151 -4.76 22.12 15.89
CA PRO A 151 -3.93 21.53 16.93
C PRO A 151 -2.62 22.33 17.05
N ILE A 152 -2.30 22.75 18.27
CA ILE A 152 -1.14 23.59 18.55
C ILE A 152 0.11 22.72 18.71
N ALA A 153 1.14 23.13 17.94
CA ALA A 153 2.59 22.95 18.08
C ALA A 153 3.21 21.55 17.93
N GLY A 154 3.60 21.23 16.69
CA GLY A 154 4.89 20.61 16.39
C GLY A 154 5.83 21.65 15.79
N ASP A 155 7.13 21.57 16.03
CA ASP A 155 8.12 22.38 15.31
C ASP A 155 8.04 21.96 13.84
N GLY A 156 7.50 22.86 13.02
CA GLY A 156 6.92 22.52 11.73
C GLY A 156 7.97 22.46 10.65
N ASP A 157 8.26 21.24 10.17
CA ASP A 157 9.08 20.99 8.99
C ASP A 157 8.70 19.69 8.27
N PHE A 158 7.58 19.05 8.64
CA PHE A 158 7.15 17.81 7.97
C PHE A 158 6.79 18.11 6.51
N ASN A 159 6.10 19.23 6.27
CA ASN A 159 5.62 19.67 4.97
C ASN A 159 6.59 20.59 4.20
N SER A 160 7.78 20.89 4.75
CA SER A 160 8.80 21.70 4.06
C SER A 160 9.67 20.88 3.08
N GLY A 161 9.35 19.60 2.88
CA GLY A 161 9.92 18.75 1.83
C GLY A 161 11.39 18.37 2.04
N GLY A 162 11.99 18.74 3.18
CA GLY A 162 13.41 18.55 3.46
C GLY A 162 13.75 17.40 4.43
N GLY A 163 12.79 16.90 5.20
CA GLY A 163 13.06 15.95 6.28
C GLY A 163 12.72 14.50 5.92
N GLN A 164 13.75 13.70 5.60
CA GLN A 164 13.72 12.25 5.87
C GLN A 164 13.52 11.95 7.36
N HIS A 165 13.53 12.97 8.21
CA HIS A 165 13.65 12.87 9.64
C HIS A 165 12.78 13.96 10.26
N TYR A 166 11.77 13.55 11.02
CA TYR A 166 10.92 14.46 11.77
C TYR A 166 10.96 14.17 13.26
N THR A 167 11.07 15.23 14.05
CA THR A 167 10.91 15.23 15.50
C THR A 167 10.00 16.38 15.88
N GLY A 168 8.97 16.11 16.67
CA GLY A 168 7.94 17.10 16.99
C GLY A 168 6.83 16.51 17.83
N GLY A 169 5.67 17.14 17.89
CA GLY A 169 4.57 16.62 18.69
C GLY A 169 3.23 17.25 18.42
N TRP A 170 2.20 16.68 19.04
CA TRP A 170 0.83 17.15 18.98
C TRP A 170 0.24 17.12 20.37
N PHE A 171 -0.59 18.11 20.74
CA PHE A 171 -1.29 18.16 22.03
C PHE A 171 -2.77 18.53 21.90
N ASN A 172 -3.64 17.85 22.66
CA ASN A 172 -5.07 18.15 22.73
C ASN A 172 -5.32 19.28 23.73
N SER A 173 -5.74 20.44 23.23
CA SER A 173 -6.12 21.56 24.10
C SER A 173 -7.34 21.22 24.97
N ASN A 174 -7.33 21.73 26.20
CA ASN A 174 -8.49 21.68 27.09
C ASN A 174 -9.39 22.91 26.81
N PRO A 175 -10.74 22.79 26.72
CA PRO A 175 -11.59 21.62 26.93
C PRO A 175 -11.53 20.57 25.81
N ASN A 176 -11.83 19.31 26.14
CA ASN A 176 -11.85 18.21 25.17
C ASN A 176 -12.78 18.53 23.99
N ASN A 177 -12.24 18.41 22.77
CA ASN A 177 -12.97 18.56 21.52
C ASN A 177 -13.33 17.21 20.87
N GLY A 178 -13.06 16.08 21.55
CA GLY A 178 -13.26 14.72 21.06
C GLY A 178 -12.05 14.16 20.30
N ALA A 179 -11.01 14.96 20.06
CA ALA A 179 -9.75 14.47 19.52
C ALA A 179 -9.04 13.58 20.56
N GLY A 180 -8.50 12.45 20.12
CA GLY A 180 -7.81 11.51 21.01
C GLY A 180 -8.69 10.53 21.74
N ASP A 181 -10.02 10.61 21.56
CA ASP A 181 -10.93 9.56 22.01
C ASP A 181 -10.76 8.33 21.08
N PRO A 182 -10.58 7.11 21.62
CA PRO A 182 -10.49 5.89 20.85
C PRO A 182 -11.76 5.66 20.01
N ASN A 183 -11.59 5.17 18.79
CA ASN A 183 -12.71 4.73 17.97
C ASN A 183 -13.33 3.43 18.53
N ALA A 184 -14.35 2.89 17.85
CA ALA A 184 -15.02 1.65 18.26
C ALA A 184 -14.10 0.42 18.39
N ASP A 185 -12.92 0.46 17.74
CA ASP A 185 -11.90 -0.58 17.81
C ASP A 185 -10.82 -0.29 18.87
N GLY A 186 -10.98 0.76 19.69
CA GLY A 186 -9.99 1.19 20.69
C GLY A 186 -8.79 1.93 20.09
N ARG A 187 -8.93 2.53 18.90
CA ARG A 187 -7.80 3.12 18.15
C ARG A 187 -7.88 4.62 18.04
N VAL A 188 -6.73 5.28 18.18
CA VAL A 188 -6.56 6.72 17.94
C VAL A 188 -5.54 6.92 16.83
N LEU A 189 -5.93 7.60 15.74
CA LEU A 189 -5.01 7.92 14.64
C LEU A 189 -3.95 8.90 15.13
N LEU A 190 -2.67 8.62 14.89
CA LEU A 190 -1.55 9.47 15.27
C LEU A 190 -0.86 10.11 14.05
N ALA A 191 -0.85 9.42 12.91
CA ALA A 191 -0.28 9.94 11.67
C ALA A 191 -0.89 9.24 10.45
N GLN A 192 -0.97 9.95 9.34
CA GLN A 192 -1.07 9.36 8.01
C GLN A 192 0.27 9.60 7.30
N LEU A 193 0.96 8.51 6.97
CA LEU A 193 2.30 8.49 6.36
C LEU A 193 2.21 7.98 4.92
N SER A 194 2.42 8.87 3.94
CA SER A 194 2.33 8.54 2.52
C SER A 194 3.71 8.60 1.88
N VAL A 195 4.10 7.53 1.20
CA VAL A 195 5.40 7.38 0.52
C VAL A 195 5.20 6.71 -0.83
N ASN A 196 6.23 6.55 -1.66
CA ASN A 196 6.09 5.76 -2.88
C ASN A 196 5.94 4.28 -2.55
N ASP A 197 5.26 3.53 -3.41
CA ASP A 197 5.17 2.07 -3.25
C ASP A 197 6.57 1.43 -3.23
N GLY A 198 6.78 0.58 -2.22
CA GLY A 198 8.07 -0.04 -1.92
C GLY A 198 8.97 0.72 -0.94
N ASP A 199 8.67 1.97 -0.58
CA ASP A 199 9.43 2.71 0.43
C ASP A 199 9.09 2.27 1.86
N THR A 200 10.10 2.01 2.67
CA THR A 200 9.93 1.64 4.09
C THR A 200 9.72 2.88 4.93
N ILE A 201 8.86 2.81 5.94
CA ILE A 201 8.63 3.86 6.93
C ILE A 201 9.11 3.35 8.29
N THR A 202 9.83 4.17 9.04
CA THR A 202 10.18 3.87 10.44
C THR A 202 9.91 5.08 11.31
N GLY A 203 9.75 4.86 12.60
CA GLY A 203 9.66 5.97 13.53
C GLY A 203 9.55 5.53 14.97
N SER A 204 9.85 6.47 15.84
CA SER A 204 9.67 6.35 17.28
C SER A 204 8.70 7.44 17.74
N MET A 205 7.92 7.18 18.76
CA MET A 205 7.08 8.20 19.37
C MET A 205 6.78 7.88 20.82
N THR A 206 6.49 8.91 21.60
CA THR A 206 5.96 8.77 22.96
C THR A 206 4.51 9.18 22.97
N VAL A 207 3.61 8.24 23.25
CA VAL A 207 2.18 8.52 23.39
C VAL A 207 1.90 8.83 24.84
N PHE A 208 1.25 9.96 25.10
CA PHE A 208 0.71 10.33 26.41
C PHE A 208 -0.80 10.24 26.36
N TRP A 209 -1.39 9.53 27.31
CA TRP A 209 -2.84 9.40 27.44
C TRP A 209 -3.29 9.64 28.87
N LYS A 210 -4.57 9.93 29.02
CA LYS A 210 -5.28 9.90 30.29
C LYS A 210 -5.85 8.50 30.46
N ASP A 211 -5.41 7.82 31.51
CA ASP A 211 -5.95 6.55 31.97
C ASP A 211 -7.39 6.75 32.47
N ALA A 212 -8.32 5.93 31.98
CA ALA A 212 -9.73 5.98 32.31
C ALA A 212 -10.03 5.68 33.79
N GLN A 213 -9.29 4.76 34.39
CA GLN A 213 -9.53 4.26 35.75
C GLN A 213 -8.81 5.10 36.80
N SER A 214 -7.56 5.51 36.57
CA SER A 214 -6.81 6.34 37.54
C SER A 214 -6.98 7.84 37.31
N GLY A 215 -7.38 8.25 36.09
CA GLY A 215 -7.46 9.65 35.68
C GLY A 215 -6.09 10.33 35.53
N GLN A 216 -4.99 9.61 35.73
CA GLN A 216 -3.62 10.13 35.60
C GLN A 216 -3.19 10.20 34.14
N ALA A 217 -2.22 11.07 33.86
CA ALA A 217 -1.54 11.07 32.57
C ALA A 217 -0.39 10.06 32.61
N ILE A 218 -0.40 9.10 31.68
CA ILE A 218 0.64 8.09 31.51
C ILE A 218 1.31 8.32 30.15
N GLY A 219 2.61 8.05 30.06
CA GLY A 219 3.38 8.16 28.82
C GLY A 219 4.15 6.88 28.52
N THR A 220 4.18 6.46 27.26
CA THR A 220 4.95 5.27 26.82
C THR A 220 5.56 5.51 25.45
N ALA A 221 6.85 5.17 25.34
CA ALA A 221 7.59 5.19 24.09
C ALA A 221 7.29 3.91 23.30
N VAL A 222 7.04 4.08 22.01
CA VAL A 222 6.69 3.04 21.06
C VAL A 222 7.43 3.29 19.76
N ASP A 223 7.93 2.20 19.18
CA ASP A 223 8.66 2.22 17.91
C ASP A 223 7.89 1.42 16.86
N PHE A 224 8.06 1.79 15.60
CA PHE A 224 7.47 1.06 14.50
C PHE A 224 8.37 1.01 13.26
N VAL A 225 8.19 -0.05 12.50
CA VAL A 225 8.74 -0.23 11.15
C VAL A 225 7.61 -0.76 10.28
N HIS A 226 7.34 -0.06 9.18
CA HIS A 226 6.38 -0.46 8.18
C HIS A 226 7.09 -0.70 6.85
N VAL A 227 7.06 -1.93 6.36
CA VAL A 227 7.61 -2.29 5.04
C VAL A 227 6.42 -2.61 4.13
N PRO A 228 6.18 -1.84 3.05
CA PRO A 228 5.16 -2.19 2.08
C PRO A 228 5.42 -3.59 1.53
N ALA A 229 4.36 -4.37 1.31
CA ALA A 229 4.51 -5.70 0.72
C ALA A 229 5.22 -5.55 -0.64
N PRO A 230 6.32 -6.29 -0.93
CA PRO A 230 7.03 -6.16 -2.19
C PRO A 230 6.11 -6.55 -3.36
N GLY A 231 5.49 -5.57 -4.01
CA GLY A 231 4.40 -5.75 -4.98
C GLY A 231 4.73 -6.61 -6.20
N ALA A 232 6.01 -6.92 -6.45
CA ALA A 232 6.45 -7.73 -7.59
C ALA A 232 6.83 -9.19 -7.26
N LEU A 233 7.23 -9.51 -6.02
CA LEU A 233 7.71 -10.88 -5.70
C LEU A 233 6.57 -11.88 -5.54
N ALA A 234 5.42 -11.45 -5.04
CA ALA A 234 4.25 -12.31 -4.87
C ALA A 234 3.74 -12.85 -6.22
N LEU A 235 3.82 -12.07 -7.30
CA LEU A 235 3.40 -12.49 -8.64
C LEU A 235 4.48 -13.30 -9.39
N LEU A 236 5.76 -12.98 -9.19
CA LEU A 236 6.85 -13.76 -9.82
C LEU A 236 6.90 -15.21 -9.28
N GLY A 237 6.57 -15.41 -7.99
CA GLY A 237 6.45 -16.73 -7.38
C GLY A 237 5.33 -17.60 -7.96
N VAL A 238 4.21 -16.99 -8.40
CA VAL A 238 3.09 -17.72 -9.02
C VAL A 238 3.36 -17.98 -10.51
N ALA A 239 4.01 -17.07 -11.22
CA ALA A 239 4.39 -17.26 -12.63
C ALA A 239 5.42 -18.40 -12.82
N GLY A 240 6.32 -18.61 -11.84
CA GLY A 240 7.28 -19.73 -11.87
C GLY A 240 6.66 -21.11 -11.64
N LEU A 241 5.49 -21.19 -10.99
CA LEU A 241 4.83 -22.47 -10.66
C LEU A 241 3.94 -23.00 -11.80
N ALA A 242 3.52 -22.15 -12.74
CA ALA A 242 2.65 -22.52 -13.86
C ALA A 242 3.38 -23.17 -15.06
N GLY A 243 4.72 -23.22 -15.06
CA GLY A 243 5.52 -23.58 -16.23
C GLY A 243 5.86 -25.07 -16.43
N ARG A 244 5.61 -25.98 -15.47
CA ARG A 244 6.11 -27.37 -15.58
C ARG A 244 5.04 -28.39 -15.95
N ARG A 245 4.50 -28.30 -17.17
CA ARG A 245 3.75 -29.41 -17.78
C ARG A 245 4.75 -30.48 -18.26
N ARG A 246 5.13 -31.43 -17.38
CA ARG A 246 5.93 -32.62 -17.77
C ARG A 246 5.17 -33.38 -18.86
N ARG A 247 5.72 -33.40 -20.08
CA ARG A 247 5.30 -34.34 -21.13
C ARG A 247 5.59 -35.77 -20.66
N ARG A 248 4.58 -36.63 -20.79
CA ARG A 248 4.64 -38.07 -20.51
C ARG A 248 5.55 -38.77 -21.52
N ALA A 249 6.28 -39.78 -21.05
CA ALA A 249 6.64 -40.96 -21.83
C ALA A 249 5.71 -42.09 -21.38
#